data_AF-A0AAX0J0V9-F1
#
_entry.id   AF-A0AAX0J0V9-F1
#
_cell.length_a   1.000
_cell.length_b   1.000
_cell.length_c   1.000
_cell.angle_alpha   90.00
_cell.angle_beta   90.00
_cell.angle_gamma   90.00
#
_symmetry.space_group_name_H-M   'P 1'
#
loop_
_entity.id
_entity.type
_entity.pdbx_description
1 polymer ?
#
loop_
_entity_poly.entity_id
_entity_poly.type
_entity_poly.pdbx_seq_one_letter_code
_entity_poly.pdbx_strand_id
1 'polypeptide(L)'
;MGLDQQFAVVQQCREIARSVAGTPLAMHRQQWAYGTMSAYLMSLGLHWEYRTYQYVSQWGGVAVPPIPVEFSALAHEVLCAAAGVDDSLAAWVDSYRIDAALVNYYPPGAGMGMHQDAFEDSRAPVVSLSIGDSAVFRAGNGVNRQRPWQDVVLGSGDAVVFGGPSRDMFHSVVRLHEGTAPTRCGVSQGRINLTFRQVKL
;
A
#
# COMPACT_ATOMS: atom_id res chain seq x y z
N MET A 1 -8.82 12.41 -1.31
CA MET A 1 -8.15 12.96 -0.11
C MET A 1 -7.72 14.42 -0.35
N GLY A 2 -7.98 15.35 0.57
CA GLY A 2 -7.57 16.76 0.42
C GLY A 2 -6.06 16.99 0.58
N LEU A 3 -5.52 18.08 0.02
CA LEU A 3 -4.05 18.32 -0.02
C LEU A 3 -3.41 18.47 1.36
N ASP A 4 -4.05 19.11 2.31
CA ASP A 4 -3.49 19.28 3.67
C ASP A 4 -3.44 17.93 4.42
N GLN A 5 -4.43 17.07 4.20
CA GLN A 5 -4.44 15.70 4.73
C GLN A 5 -3.35 14.85 4.05
N GLN A 6 -3.18 14.97 2.73
CA GLN A 6 -2.09 14.32 2.00
C GLN A 6 -0.72 14.74 2.57
N PHE A 7 -0.52 16.04 2.80
CA PHE A 7 0.71 16.56 3.40
C PHE A 7 0.96 15.97 4.78
N ALA A 8 -0.04 15.94 5.66
CA ALA A 8 0.05 15.37 6.99
C ALA A 8 0.44 13.88 6.96
N VAL A 9 -0.21 13.08 6.10
CA VAL A 9 0.13 11.66 5.90
C VAL A 9 1.59 11.50 5.47
N VAL A 10 2.05 12.32 4.53
CA VAL A 10 3.45 12.26 4.06
C VAL A 10 4.44 12.64 5.15
N GLN A 11 4.14 13.65 5.98
CA GLN A 11 5.01 13.99 7.12
C GLN A 11 5.07 12.85 8.14
N GLN A 12 3.93 12.26 8.48
CA GLN A 12 3.87 11.13 9.41
C GLN A 12 4.64 9.91 8.89
N CYS A 13 4.53 9.59 7.59
CA CYS A 13 5.36 8.56 6.97
C CYS A 13 6.86 8.86 7.10
N ARG A 14 7.29 10.11 6.90
CA ARG A 14 8.69 10.52 7.03
C ARG A 14 9.19 10.45 8.46
N GLU A 15 8.37 10.87 9.42
CA GLU A 15 8.71 10.79 10.86
C GLU A 15 8.91 9.35 11.28
N ILE A 16 8.00 8.45 10.91
CA ILE A 16 8.15 7.02 11.19
C ILE A 16 9.41 6.47 10.50
N ALA A 17 9.62 6.76 9.22
CA ALA A 17 10.80 6.30 8.49
C ALA A 17 12.12 6.77 9.12
N ARG A 18 12.17 7.99 9.66
CA ARG A 18 13.33 8.49 10.42
C ARG A 18 13.49 7.77 11.77
N SER A 19 12.39 7.46 12.45
CA SER A 19 12.44 6.79 13.77
C SER A 19 13.03 5.38 13.69
N VAL A 20 12.84 4.69 12.57
CA VAL A 20 13.41 3.34 12.33
C VAL A 20 14.67 3.37 11.46
N ALA A 21 15.18 4.55 11.12
CA ALA A 21 16.40 4.67 10.33
C ALA A 21 17.58 4.01 11.06
N GLY A 22 18.36 3.21 10.35
CA GLY A 22 19.48 2.45 10.92
C GLY A 22 19.09 1.16 11.65
N THR A 23 17.80 0.83 11.73
CA THR A 23 17.33 -0.48 12.22
C THR A 23 17.09 -1.44 11.05
N PRO A 24 16.90 -2.75 11.30
CA PRO A 24 16.44 -3.68 10.26
C PRO A 24 15.15 -3.21 9.57
N LEU A 25 14.23 -2.56 10.29
CA LEU A 25 12.95 -2.06 9.77
C LEU A 25 13.07 -0.73 9.00
N ALA A 26 14.28 -0.24 8.74
CA ALA A 26 14.48 0.93 7.90
C ALA A 26 13.83 0.75 6.53
N MET A 27 13.32 1.85 5.98
CA MET A 27 12.73 1.86 4.66
C MET A 27 13.79 1.43 3.61
N HIS A 28 13.55 0.33 2.91
CA HIS A 28 14.55 -0.34 2.09
C HIS A 28 14.00 -0.81 0.75
N ARG A 29 14.89 -1.08 -0.21
CA ARG A 29 14.53 -1.77 -1.46
C ARG A 29 14.64 -3.27 -1.24
N GLN A 30 13.53 -3.98 -1.41
CA GLN A 30 13.53 -5.44 -1.29
C GLN A 30 14.42 -6.07 -2.37
N GLN A 31 15.31 -6.97 -1.94
CA GLN A 31 16.19 -7.73 -2.83
C GLN A 31 15.64 -9.13 -3.05
N TRP A 32 15.59 -9.55 -4.31
CA TRP A 32 15.19 -10.89 -4.75
C TRP A 32 16.31 -11.54 -5.56
N ALA A 33 16.24 -12.86 -5.72
CA ALA A 33 17.21 -13.61 -6.52
C ALA A 33 17.32 -13.12 -7.98
N TYR A 34 16.23 -12.54 -8.51
CA TYR A 34 16.15 -12.08 -9.90
C TYR A 34 16.22 -10.55 -10.04
N GLY A 35 16.54 -9.82 -8.97
CA GLY A 35 16.70 -8.36 -9.03
C GLY A 35 16.29 -7.63 -7.76
N THR A 36 16.52 -6.33 -7.73
CA THR A 36 16.12 -5.44 -6.62
C THR A 36 14.87 -4.66 -7.03
N MET A 37 13.87 -4.59 -6.14
CA MET A 37 12.71 -3.74 -6.36
C MET A 37 13.14 -2.27 -6.44
N SER A 38 12.59 -1.52 -7.39
CA SER A 38 12.90 -0.10 -7.53
C SER A 38 12.19 0.75 -6.47
N ALA A 39 11.06 0.26 -5.94
CA ALA A 39 10.36 0.87 -4.82
C ALA A 39 11.05 0.57 -3.48
N TYR A 40 10.95 1.55 -2.59
CA TYR A 40 11.34 1.43 -1.18
C TYR A 40 10.11 1.07 -0.35
N LEU A 41 10.27 0.21 0.65
CA LEU A 41 9.16 -0.33 1.44
C LEU A 41 9.44 -0.16 2.94
N MET A 42 8.40 0.13 3.70
CA MET A 42 8.40 0.18 5.17
C MET A 42 7.10 -0.41 5.70
N SER A 43 7.20 -1.32 6.67
CA SER A 43 6.04 -1.99 7.29
C SER A 43 5.60 -1.27 8.57
N LEU A 44 4.29 -1.25 8.82
CA LEU A 44 3.66 -0.78 10.05
C LEU A 44 2.68 -1.86 10.55
N GLY A 45 2.51 -1.98 11.87
CA GLY A 45 1.71 -3.01 12.52
C GLY A 45 2.42 -4.35 12.51
N LEU A 46 2.30 -5.08 11.40
CA LEU A 46 2.99 -6.34 11.17
C LEU A 46 3.94 -6.24 9.96
N HIS A 47 5.09 -6.89 10.07
CA HIS A 47 6.06 -7.02 8.99
C HIS A 47 5.94 -8.40 8.33
N TRP A 48 5.92 -8.43 6.99
CA TRP A 48 5.94 -9.67 6.23
C TRP A 48 7.38 -10.20 6.09
N GLU A 49 7.72 -11.25 6.84
CA GLU A 49 9.02 -11.89 6.75
C GLU A 49 9.02 -12.94 5.62
N TYR A 50 9.64 -12.57 4.51
CA TYR A 50 9.63 -13.37 3.27
C TYR A 50 10.28 -14.76 3.40
N ARG A 51 11.18 -14.98 4.37
CA ARG A 51 11.90 -16.26 4.54
C ARG A 51 11.04 -17.32 5.21
N THR A 52 10.25 -16.88 6.18
CA THR A 52 9.39 -17.72 7.02
C THR A 52 7.95 -17.74 6.50
N TYR A 53 7.60 -16.85 5.57
CA TYR A 53 6.25 -16.63 5.08
C TYR A 53 5.28 -16.29 6.22
N GLN A 54 5.72 -15.42 7.14
CA GLN A 54 4.93 -15.05 8.31
C GLN A 54 4.87 -13.55 8.51
N TYR A 55 3.73 -13.09 9.01
CA TYR A 55 3.60 -11.75 9.56
C TYR A 55 4.08 -11.75 11.02
N VAL A 56 5.03 -10.86 11.34
CA VAL A 56 5.68 -10.75 12.65
C VAL A 56 5.53 -9.33 13.21
N SER A 57 5.42 -9.22 14.54
CA SER A 57 5.38 -7.92 15.25
C SER A 57 6.77 -7.39 15.61
N GLN A 58 7.81 -8.22 15.44
CA GLN A 58 9.21 -7.85 15.65
C GLN A 58 10.07 -8.49 14.56
N TRP A 59 11.05 -7.75 14.06
CA TRP A 59 12.00 -8.24 13.06
C TRP A 59 13.41 -7.74 13.35
N GLY A 60 14.40 -8.64 13.30
CA GLY A 60 15.79 -8.31 13.61
C GLY A 60 15.98 -7.73 15.03
N GLY A 61 15.16 -8.15 16.00
CA GLY A 61 15.19 -7.66 17.38
C GLY A 61 14.51 -6.30 17.60
N VAL A 62 13.85 -5.73 16.58
CA VAL A 62 13.18 -4.43 16.66
C VAL A 62 11.68 -4.60 16.46
N ALA A 63 10.88 -3.92 17.28
CA ALA A 63 9.42 -3.92 17.13
C ALA A 63 8.99 -3.15 15.87
N VAL A 64 8.03 -3.70 15.14
CA VAL A 64 7.42 -3.03 13.98
C VAL A 64 6.67 -1.79 14.48
N PRO A 65 6.89 -0.59 13.89
CA PRO A 65 6.16 0.60 14.30
C PRO A 65 4.65 0.38 14.23
N PRO A 66 3.87 0.91 15.19
CA PRO A 66 2.43 0.76 15.15
C PRO A 66 1.84 1.50 13.93
N ILE A 67 0.66 1.07 13.51
CA ILE A 67 -0.13 1.79 12.51
C ILE A 67 -0.72 3.03 13.20
N PRO A 68 -0.47 4.25 12.69
CA PRO A 68 -1.09 5.44 13.25
C PRO A 68 -2.62 5.39 13.18
N VAL A 69 -3.27 5.90 14.22
CA VAL A 69 -4.74 5.93 14.30
C VAL A 69 -5.36 6.72 13.14
N GLU A 70 -4.67 7.76 12.67
CA GLU A 70 -5.09 8.58 11.53
C GLU A 70 -5.10 7.76 10.24
N PHE A 71 -4.14 6.84 10.07
CA PHE A 71 -4.09 5.97 8.89
C PHE A 71 -5.22 4.94 8.94
N SER A 72 -5.53 4.41 10.13
CA SER A 72 -6.66 3.50 10.31
C SER A 72 -8.00 4.18 10.03
N ALA A 73 -8.21 5.39 10.53
CA ALA A 73 -9.41 6.17 10.26
C ALA A 73 -9.57 6.45 8.76
N LEU A 74 -8.48 6.82 8.09
CA LEU A 74 -8.48 7.11 6.65
C LEU A 74 -8.77 5.87 5.80
N ALA A 75 -8.19 4.72 6.14
CA ALA A 75 -8.48 3.48 5.45
C ALA A 75 -9.93 3.04 5.64
N HIS A 76 -10.50 3.25 6.83
CA HIS A 76 -11.91 2.98 7.10
C HIS A 76 -12.85 3.92 6.33
N GLU A 77 -12.54 5.22 6.24
CA GLU A 77 -13.27 6.19 5.42
C GLU A 77 -13.31 5.74 3.94
N VAL A 78 -12.15 5.34 3.41
CA VAL A 78 -12.02 4.85 2.04
C VAL A 78 -12.81 3.56 1.82
N LEU A 79 -12.78 2.63 2.78
CA LEU A 79 -13.57 1.41 2.71
C LEU A 79 -15.07 1.70 2.72
N CYS A 80 -15.53 2.62 3.58
CA CYS A 80 -16.93 3.04 3.61
C CYS A 80 -17.37 3.64 2.26
N ALA A 81 -16.55 4.52 1.69
CA ALA A 81 -16.82 5.11 0.38
C ALA A 81 -16.88 4.04 -0.73
N ALA A 82 -15.95 3.07 -0.70
CA ALA A 82 -15.94 1.97 -1.66
C ALA A 82 -17.15 1.03 -1.50
N ALA A 83 -17.58 0.75 -0.27
CA ALA A 83 -18.78 -0.04 0.00
C ALA A 83 -20.07 0.67 -0.45
N GLY A 84 -20.08 2.00 -0.53
CA GLY A 84 -21.17 2.75 -1.17
C GLY A 84 -21.22 2.61 -2.69
N VAL A 85 -20.19 2.04 -3.31
CA VAL A 85 -20.10 1.79 -4.77
C VAL A 85 -20.23 0.30 -5.10
N ASP A 86 -19.69 -0.57 -4.25
CA ASP A 86 -19.71 -2.03 -4.43
C ASP A 86 -20.20 -2.73 -3.14
N ASP A 87 -21.43 -3.25 -3.20
CA ASP A 87 -22.08 -3.94 -2.09
C ASP A 87 -21.29 -5.16 -1.57
N SER A 88 -20.40 -5.74 -2.38
CA SER A 88 -19.57 -6.87 -1.94
C SER A 88 -18.59 -6.51 -0.81
N LEU A 89 -18.38 -5.21 -0.58
CA LEU A 89 -17.52 -4.68 0.48
C LEU A 89 -18.28 -4.38 1.78
N ALA A 90 -19.62 -4.33 1.75
CA ALA A 90 -20.44 -3.86 2.88
C ALA A 90 -20.22 -4.66 4.17
N ALA A 91 -20.04 -5.98 4.07
CA ALA A 91 -19.80 -6.86 5.21
C ALA A 91 -18.52 -6.52 6.01
N TRP A 92 -17.59 -5.80 5.38
CA TRP A 92 -16.32 -5.43 6.00
C TRP A 92 -16.37 -4.08 6.71
N VAL A 93 -17.34 -3.21 6.43
CA VAL A 93 -17.35 -1.84 6.98
C VAL A 93 -17.22 -1.85 8.51
N ASP A 94 -18.02 -2.65 9.20
CA ASP A 94 -18.02 -2.69 10.67
C ASP A 94 -16.94 -3.60 11.28
N SER A 95 -16.37 -4.50 10.48
CA SER A 95 -15.50 -5.59 10.97
C SER A 95 -14.04 -5.47 10.52
N TYR A 96 -13.73 -4.55 9.60
CA TYR A 96 -12.41 -4.39 9.02
C TYR A 96 -11.39 -3.94 10.07
N ARG A 97 -10.35 -4.76 10.24
CA ARG A 97 -9.22 -4.47 11.10
C ARG A 97 -7.96 -4.33 10.27
N ILE A 98 -7.12 -3.37 10.64
CA ILE A 98 -5.83 -3.18 9.97
C ILE A 98 -4.75 -3.75 10.87
N ASP A 99 -4.23 -4.91 10.47
CA ASP A 99 -3.14 -5.57 11.18
C ASP A 99 -1.79 -5.18 10.59
N ALA A 100 -1.75 -4.93 9.29
CA ALA A 100 -0.55 -4.56 8.56
C ALA A 100 -0.80 -3.38 7.62
N ALA A 101 0.16 -2.47 7.55
CA ALA A 101 0.22 -1.45 6.50
C ALA A 101 1.62 -1.43 5.87
N LEU A 102 1.66 -1.24 4.56
CA LEU A 102 2.88 -1.12 3.78
C LEU A 102 2.96 0.28 3.19
N VAL A 103 4.00 1.02 3.58
CA VAL A 103 4.34 2.31 2.98
C VAL A 103 5.37 2.07 1.89
N ASN A 104 4.95 2.28 0.64
CA ASN A 104 5.79 2.17 -0.53
C ASN A 104 6.17 3.58 -1.02
N TYR A 105 7.46 3.82 -1.28
CA TYR A 105 7.94 4.99 -2.00
C TYR A 105 8.53 4.59 -3.34
N TYR A 106 7.99 5.16 -4.42
CA TYR A 106 8.40 4.97 -5.79
C TYR A 106 9.14 6.24 -6.23
N PRO A 107 10.48 6.24 -6.31
CA PRO A 107 11.19 7.34 -6.94
C PRO A 107 10.87 7.43 -8.45
N PRO A 108 11.23 8.53 -9.14
CA PRO A 108 11.14 8.62 -10.60
C PRO A 108 11.70 7.37 -11.30
N GLY A 109 11.03 6.92 -12.37
CA GLY A 109 11.33 5.67 -13.07
C GLY A 109 11.01 4.36 -12.33
N ALA A 110 10.56 4.38 -11.08
CA ALA A 110 10.24 3.16 -10.35
C ALA A 110 8.88 2.55 -10.76
N GLY A 111 8.69 1.29 -10.38
CA GLY A 111 7.47 0.53 -10.61
C GLY A 111 7.46 -0.75 -9.78
N MET A 112 6.39 -1.51 -9.88
CA MET A 112 6.25 -2.80 -9.21
C MET A 112 5.56 -3.77 -10.15
N GLY A 113 6.24 -4.87 -10.48
CA GLY A 113 5.73 -5.87 -11.42
C GLY A 113 4.46 -6.55 -10.93
N MET A 114 3.83 -7.31 -11.84
CA MET A 114 2.58 -8.02 -11.57
C MET A 114 2.74 -9.00 -10.40
N HIS A 115 1.96 -8.82 -9.33
CA HIS A 115 1.97 -9.64 -8.13
C HIS A 115 0.56 -9.73 -7.52
N GLN A 116 0.40 -10.61 -6.54
CA GLN A 116 -0.84 -10.77 -5.77
C GLN A 116 -0.51 -10.67 -4.28
N ASP A 117 -1.40 -10.08 -3.52
CA ASP A 117 -1.37 -10.04 -2.06
C ASP A 117 -2.04 -11.32 -1.52
N ALA A 118 -1.27 -12.40 -1.42
CA ALA A 118 -1.78 -13.77 -1.28
C ALA A 118 -1.41 -14.46 0.06
N PHE A 119 -0.79 -13.74 0.99
CA PHE A 119 -0.23 -14.33 2.21
C PHE A 119 -0.98 -13.94 3.48
N GLU A 120 -2.14 -13.31 3.34
CA GLU A 120 -3.08 -13.06 4.44
C GLU A 120 -4.08 -14.21 4.55
N ASP A 121 -4.38 -14.65 5.78
CA ASP A 121 -5.45 -15.63 6.04
C ASP A 121 -6.84 -14.99 5.90
N SER A 122 -6.92 -13.66 6.04
CA SER A 122 -8.16 -12.90 5.91
C SER A 122 -8.56 -12.63 4.46
N ARG A 123 -9.87 -12.67 4.21
CA ARG A 123 -10.50 -12.28 2.93
C ARG A 123 -10.93 -10.81 2.88
N ALA A 124 -10.59 -10.04 3.90
CA ALA A 124 -10.89 -8.62 3.96
C ALA A 124 -10.25 -7.86 2.78
N PRO A 125 -10.87 -6.78 2.29
CA PRO A 125 -10.35 -6.00 1.18
C PRO A 125 -8.97 -5.41 1.47
N VAL A 126 -8.21 -5.20 0.41
CA VAL A 126 -7.01 -4.37 0.46
C VAL A 126 -7.40 -2.94 0.14
N VAL A 127 -7.01 -2.00 1.00
CA VAL A 127 -7.23 -0.56 0.80
C VAL A 127 -5.89 0.08 0.45
N SER A 128 -5.81 0.77 -0.70
CA SER A 128 -4.57 1.33 -1.21
C SER A 128 -4.73 2.82 -1.54
N LEU A 129 -3.91 3.68 -0.95
CA LEU A 129 -3.94 5.14 -1.12
C LEU A 129 -2.73 5.63 -1.93
N SER A 130 -2.90 6.64 -2.77
CA SER A 130 -1.84 7.23 -3.60
C SER A 130 -1.60 8.69 -3.24
N ILE A 131 -0.34 9.10 -3.08
CA ILE A 131 0.06 10.51 -2.88
C ILE A 131 1.32 10.81 -3.69
N GLY A 132 1.36 11.91 -4.42
CA GLY A 132 2.49 12.32 -5.25
C GLY A 132 2.22 12.12 -6.75
N ASP A 133 3.24 11.73 -7.49
CA ASP A 133 3.13 11.51 -8.94
C ASP A 133 2.06 10.46 -9.26
N SER A 134 1.28 10.74 -10.29
CA SER A 134 0.26 9.82 -10.79
C SER A 134 0.92 8.54 -11.29
N ALA A 135 0.25 7.40 -11.17
CA ALA A 135 0.78 6.12 -11.62
C ALA A 135 -0.23 5.32 -12.42
N VAL A 136 0.26 4.55 -13.39
CA VAL A 136 -0.55 3.56 -14.10
C VAL A 136 -0.62 2.31 -13.22
N PHE A 137 -1.76 2.15 -12.55
CA PHE A 137 -2.13 0.94 -11.84
C PHE A 137 -2.77 -0.03 -12.82
N ARG A 138 -2.27 -1.26 -12.87
CA ARG A 138 -2.82 -2.31 -13.73
C ARG A 138 -3.49 -3.35 -12.87
N ALA A 139 -4.78 -3.54 -13.06
CA ALA A 139 -5.57 -4.63 -12.51
C ALA A 139 -5.62 -5.80 -13.50
N GLY A 140 -5.30 -7.00 -13.03
CA GLY A 140 -5.40 -8.26 -13.76
C GLY A 140 -6.56 -9.11 -13.26
N ASN A 141 -6.50 -10.41 -13.57
CA ASN A 141 -7.43 -11.41 -13.04
C ASN A 141 -6.89 -12.03 -11.74
N GLY A 142 -7.66 -12.92 -11.09
CA GLY A 142 -7.25 -13.64 -9.87
C GLY A 142 -6.55 -14.98 -10.08
N VAL A 143 -6.15 -15.32 -11.32
CA VAL A 143 -5.63 -16.65 -11.67
C VAL A 143 -4.15 -16.59 -12.03
N ASN A 144 -3.74 -15.62 -12.85
CA ASN A 144 -2.35 -15.50 -13.30
C ASN A 144 -2.00 -14.05 -13.71
N ARG A 145 -0.71 -13.85 -14.00
CA ARG A 145 -0.15 -12.53 -14.37
C ARG A 145 -0.51 -12.06 -15.78
N GLN A 146 -1.20 -12.88 -16.58
CA GLN A 146 -1.47 -12.61 -18.00
C GLN A 146 -2.77 -11.82 -18.20
N ARG A 147 -3.05 -11.47 -19.46
CA ARG A 147 -4.23 -10.71 -19.88
C ARG A 147 -5.54 -11.48 -19.61
N PRO A 148 -6.70 -10.79 -19.55
CA PRO A 148 -6.89 -9.35 -19.74
C PRO A 148 -6.37 -8.51 -18.57
N TRP A 149 -5.97 -7.28 -18.90
CA TRP A 149 -5.53 -6.26 -17.94
C TRP A 149 -6.36 -5.01 -18.14
N GLN A 150 -6.68 -4.31 -17.05
CA GLN A 150 -7.28 -3.00 -17.04
C GLN A 150 -6.32 -2.00 -16.40
N ASP A 151 -5.96 -0.97 -17.13
CA ASP A 151 -5.09 0.10 -16.63
C ASP A 151 -5.95 1.28 -16.16
N VAL A 152 -5.63 1.78 -14.98
CA VAL A 152 -6.24 2.95 -14.35
C VAL A 152 -5.13 3.91 -13.93
N VAL A 153 -5.27 5.19 -14.26
CA VAL A 153 -4.34 6.22 -13.77
C VAL A 153 -4.82 6.64 -12.39
N LEU A 154 -3.97 6.46 -11.38
CA LEU A 154 -4.20 6.92 -10.01
C LEU A 154 -3.42 8.20 -9.78
N GLY A 155 -4.12 9.30 -9.51
CA GLY A 155 -3.55 10.58 -9.13
C GLY A 155 -3.29 10.72 -7.63
N SER A 156 -2.77 11.88 -7.24
CA SER A 156 -2.52 12.21 -5.84
C SER A 156 -3.83 12.38 -5.06
N GLY A 157 -4.02 11.58 -4.02
CA GLY A 157 -5.21 11.55 -3.18
C GLY A 157 -6.24 10.51 -3.59
N ASP A 158 -6.00 9.76 -4.67
CA ASP A 158 -6.85 8.65 -5.11
C ASP A 158 -6.64 7.41 -4.25
N ALA A 159 -7.67 6.59 -4.22
CA ALA A 159 -7.69 5.31 -3.54
C ALA A 159 -8.18 4.20 -4.46
N VAL A 160 -7.67 2.99 -4.25
CA VAL A 160 -8.21 1.76 -4.83
C VAL A 160 -8.50 0.80 -3.70
N VAL A 161 -9.69 0.22 -3.72
CA VAL A 161 -10.08 -0.87 -2.83
C VAL A 161 -10.35 -2.09 -3.69
N PHE A 162 -9.72 -3.22 -3.35
CA PHE A 162 -9.99 -4.48 -4.01
C PHE A 162 -10.27 -5.58 -2.98
N GLY A 163 -11.50 -6.07 -3.03
CA GLY A 163 -12.03 -7.12 -2.16
C GLY A 163 -12.98 -8.02 -2.93
N GLY A 164 -13.73 -8.85 -2.22
CA GLY A 164 -14.69 -9.77 -2.83
C GLY A 164 -14.04 -10.64 -3.93
N PRO A 165 -14.64 -10.75 -5.13
CA PRO A 165 -14.05 -11.49 -6.25
C PRO A 165 -12.68 -10.97 -6.71
N SER A 166 -12.39 -9.69 -6.46
CA SER A 166 -11.14 -9.02 -6.85
C SER A 166 -10.07 -9.07 -5.76
N ARG A 167 -10.33 -9.68 -4.60
CA ARG A 167 -9.37 -9.73 -3.47
C ARG A 167 -8.03 -10.34 -3.87
N ASP A 168 -8.06 -11.30 -4.79
CA ASP A 168 -6.88 -12.04 -5.27
C ASP A 168 -6.37 -11.52 -6.62
N MET A 169 -6.81 -10.35 -7.08
CA MET A 169 -6.40 -9.87 -8.38
C MET A 169 -4.89 -9.63 -8.43
N PHE A 170 -4.26 -10.15 -9.47
CA PHE A 170 -2.92 -9.75 -9.84
C PHE A 170 -2.94 -8.26 -10.16
N HIS A 171 -1.99 -7.50 -9.64
CA HIS A 171 -1.88 -6.07 -9.91
C HIS A 171 -0.43 -5.59 -9.97
N SER A 172 -0.24 -4.41 -10.56
CA SER A 172 1.10 -3.83 -10.74
C SER A 172 1.05 -2.31 -10.77
N VAL A 173 2.18 -1.68 -10.45
CA VAL A 173 2.44 -0.26 -10.75
C VAL A 173 3.37 -0.25 -11.97
N VAL A 174 2.80 0.01 -13.15
CA VAL A 174 3.52 -0.14 -14.43
C VAL A 174 4.57 0.95 -14.58
N ARG A 175 4.18 2.20 -14.34
CA ARG A 175 5.04 3.38 -14.42
C ARG A 175 4.43 4.56 -13.67
N LEU A 176 5.28 5.51 -13.30
CA LEU A 176 4.88 6.83 -12.84
C LEU A 176 4.71 7.79 -14.03
N HIS A 177 3.92 8.82 -13.81
CA HIS A 177 3.86 10.05 -14.61
C HIS A 177 4.59 11.14 -13.82
N GLU A 178 5.88 11.31 -14.11
CA GLU A 178 6.76 12.21 -13.38
C GLU A 178 6.32 13.67 -13.50
N GLY A 179 6.45 14.43 -12.41
CA GLY A 179 6.12 15.86 -12.37
C GLY A 179 4.62 16.15 -12.30
N THR A 180 3.80 15.17 -11.92
CA THR A 180 2.34 15.35 -11.75
C THR A 180 1.92 15.49 -10.29
N ALA A 181 2.85 15.31 -9.34
CA ALA A 181 2.60 15.55 -7.92
C ALA A 181 2.11 17.00 -7.65
N PRO A 182 0.99 17.20 -6.94
CA PRO A 182 0.57 18.53 -6.51
C PRO A 182 1.59 19.16 -5.56
N THR A 183 1.95 20.43 -5.75
CA THR A 183 3.00 21.13 -4.99
C THR A 183 2.83 21.04 -3.46
N ARG A 184 1.60 20.97 -2.96
CA ARG A 184 1.27 20.95 -1.53
C ARG A 184 1.01 19.56 -0.95
N CYS A 185 1.10 18.46 -1.72
CA CYS A 185 0.81 17.13 -1.19
C CYS A 185 1.92 16.56 -0.30
N GLY A 186 3.07 17.24 -0.21
CA GLY A 186 4.19 16.87 0.66
C GLY A 186 5.26 15.99 -0.01
N VAL A 187 4.98 15.41 -1.18
CA VAL A 187 5.95 14.64 -1.98
C VAL A 187 6.61 15.57 -2.99
N SER A 188 7.94 15.68 -2.95
CA SER A 188 8.70 16.55 -3.87
C SER A 188 8.96 15.92 -5.23
N GLN A 189 9.10 14.59 -5.27
CA GLN A 189 9.28 13.79 -6.48
C GLN A 189 8.85 12.35 -6.21
N GLY A 190 8.32 11.67 -7.21
CA GLY A 190 7.87 10.29 -7.09
C GLY A 190 6.51 10.15 -6.42
N ARG A 191 6.21 8.95 -5.93
CA ARG A 191 4.89 8.57 -5.38
C ARG A 191 5.05 7.82 -4.07
N ILE A 192 4.22 8.15 -3.08
CA ILE A 192 4.00 7.34 -1.89
C ILE A 192 2.68 6.58 -2.05
N ASN A 193 2.67 5.34 -1.59
CA ASN A 193 1.48 4.52 -1.49
C ASN A 193 1.39 3.88 -0.12
N LEU A 194 0.20 3.92 0.48
CA LEU A 194 -0.10 3.23 1.72
C LEU A 194 -1.08 2.11 1.39
N THR A 195 -0.71 0.87 1.67
CA THR A 195 -1.55 -0.30 1.44
C THR A 195 -1.87 -0.97 2.78
N PHE A 196 -3.16 -1.03 3.13
CA PHE A 196 -3.69 -1.53 4.40
C PHE A 196 -4.30 -2.91 4.22
N ARG A 197 -4.04 -3.80 5.18
CA ARG A 197 -4.46 -5.19 5.13
C ARG A 197 -4.88 -5.69 6.51
N GLN A 198 -5.93 -6.50 6.51
CA GLN A 198 -6.20 -7.43 7.58
C GLN A 198 -5.44 -8.73 7.28
N VAL A 199 -4.69 -9.25 8.25
CA VAL A 199 -3.87 -10.45 8.06
C VAL A 199 -4.60 -11.68 8.55
N LYS A 200 -5.30 -11.58 9.69
CA LYS A 200 -6.01 -12.72 10.32
C LYS A 200 -7.52 -12.47 10.38
N LEU A 201 -8.30 -13.53 10.55
CA LEU A 201 -9.74 -13.43 10.80
C LEU A 201 -10.02 -12.85 12.19
#